data_AF-X1S0Z5-F1
#
_entry.id   AF-X1S0Z5-F1
#
_cell.length_a   1.000
_cell.length_b   1.000
_cell.length_c   1.000
_cell.angle_alpha   90.00
_cell.angle_beta   90.00
_cell.angle_gamma   90.00
#
_symmetry.space_group_name_H-M   'P 1'
#
loop_
_entity.id
_entity.type
_entity.pdbx_description
1 polymer ?
#
loop_
_entity_poly.entity_id
_entity_poly.type
_entity_poly.pdbx_seq_one_letter_code
_entity_poly.pdbx_strand_id
1 'polypeptide(L)'
;PLKEILSELESVSPDSKKVAQHYEQLIRKAGSEFNILLHYDIEDVKTIGGELLSEAVRRMRNREVYVQEGFDGEFGVIKVFKEGESRNYTQSASLFEEPRGEYHTKNNLRPLMSFNLEAFQKLKQEKAETKAEAVESSIPELFSGGNGILSGLNDEQGKAATHYSGPALILAGPGTGKTKVLTTRIAYLILNKNVNPNGILAITFTNKAAREMRDRLSQLLDNQNLNRLRISTFHAFGLSVIKEYLINSGLPDNFSVIDEDDKKQILSGLDVEKSNITETSEKITEIKQTLKNEDEIDDTVLAGIFKKYNQTLRRSNIFDYDDLISFPVQLFLKYPDILSEYQKNIQWILVDEYQDVNFSQYRLIRMLMPDPDSNLFVIGDPDQAIYGFRGANVQYIQMFKDYYLHASIFKLKTSYRCTDSILRASGNVLKESRKFLEGLQKGVKINISENVTDKSEAEFIARTLVLPLQ
;
A
#
# COMPACT_ATOMS: atom_id res chain seq x y z
N PRO A 1 6.50 -11.63 13.49
CA PRO A 1 6.80 -13.06 13.23
C PRO A 1 6.11 -13.99 14.22
N LEU A 2 6.07 -13.61 15.50
CA LEU A 2 5.42 -14.37 16.56
C LEU A 2 3.92 -14.57 16.30
N LYS A 3 3.21 -13.58 15.73
CA LYS A 3 1.79 -13.75 15.34
C LYS A 3 1.59 -14.82 14.26
N GLU A 4 2.50 -14.93 13.30
CA GLU A 4 2.47 -15.98 12.27
C GLU A 4 2.72 -17.35 12.89
N ILE A 5 3.69 -17.45 13.81
CA ILE A 5 3.95 -18.69 14.57
C ILE A 5 2.71 -19.09 15.38
N LEU A 6 2.08 -18.15 16.08
CA LEU A 6 0.88 -18.41 16.88
C LEU A 6 -0.32 -18.78 16.00
N SER A 7 -0.46 -18.14 14.84
CA SER A 7 -1.47 -18.46 13.83
C SER A 7 -1.33 -19.90 13.35
N GLU A 8 -0.11 -20.31 13.04
CA GLU A 8 0.22 -21.67 12.61
C GLU A 8 -0.06 -22.70 13.72
N LEU A 9 0.34 -22.40 14.96
CA LEU A 9 0.11 -23.27 16.12
C LEU A 9 -1.39 -23.44 16.44
N GLU A 10 -2.17 -22.38 16.30
CA GLU A 10 -3.59 -22.36 16.63
C GLU A 10 -4.50 -22.72 15.44
N SER A 11 -3.93 -22.94 14.24
CA SER A 11 -4.66 -23.21 12.99
C SER A 11 -5.75 -22.18 12.67
N VAL A 12 -5.46 -20.89 12.91
CA VAL A 12 -6.38 -19.77 12.68
C VAL A 12 -5.62 -18.59 12.08
N SER A 13 -6.28 -17.66 11.40
CA SER A 13 -5.63 -16.49 10.80
C SER A 13 -4.79 -15.67 11.81
N PRO A 14 -3.66 -15.06 11.40
CA PRO A 14 -2.85 -14.17 12.24
C PRO A 14 -3.62 -12.98 12.83
N ASP A 15 -4.69 -12.56 12.15
CA ASP A 15 -5.57 -11.47 12.58
C ASP A 15 -6.75 -11.95 13.45
N SER A 16 -6.82 -13.24 13.76
CA SER A 16 -7.89 -13.77 14.60
C SER A 16 -7.81 -13.23 16.03
N LYS A 17 -8.98 -13.03 16.65
CA LYS A 17 -9.09 -12.57 18.04
C LYS A 17 -8.35 -13.49 19.01
N LYS A 18 -8.29 -14.80 18.71
CA LYS A 18 -7.58 -15.81 19.50
C LYS A 18 -6.06 -15.59 19.47
N VAL A 19 -5.49 -15.34 18.28
CA VAL A 19 -4.05 -15.03 18.13
C VAL A 19 -3.71 -13.69 18.76
N ALA A 20 -4.56 -12.67 18.60
CA ALA A 20 -4.34 -11.37 19.24
C ALA A 20 -4.30 -11.48 20.78
N GLN A 21 -5.22 -12.24 21.38
CA GLN A 21 -5.25 -12.48 22.82
C GLN A 21 -4.02 -13.26 23.31
N HIS A 22 -3.63 -14.33 22.61
CA HIS A 22 -2.45 -15.13 22.96
C HIS A 22 -1.16 -14.30 22.82
N TYR A 23 -1.05 -13.52 21.76
CA TYR A 23 0.05 -12.58 21.54
C TYR A 23 0.16 -11.56 22.68
N GLU A 24 -0.94 -10.89 23.04
CA GLU A 24 -0.93 -9.92 24.14
C GLU A 24 -0.51 -10.55 25.49
N GLN A 25 -0.94 -11.78 25.78
CA GLN A 25 -0.54 -12.50 26.99
C GLN A 25 0.96 -12.77 27.02
N LEU A 26 1.55 -13.18 25.90
CA LEU A 26 2.98 -13.44 25.78
C LEU A 26 3.81 -12.15 25.88
N ILE A 27 3.36 -11.08 25.24
CA ILE A 27 4.03 -9.77 25.35
C ILE A 27 3.97 -9.22 26.77
N ARG A 28 2.86 -9.39 27.49
CA ARG A 28 2.78 -8.99 28.92
C ARG A 28 3.78 -9.74 29.80
N LYS A 29 4.08 -11.02 29.50
CA LYS A 29 5.04 -11.82 30.25
C LYS A 29 6.49 -11.52 29.87
N ALA A 30 6.78 -11.38 28.58
CA ALA A 30 8.14 -11.26 28.05
C ALA A 30 8.60 -9.82 27.75
N GLY A 31 7.70 -8.85 27.87
CA GLY A 31 7.92 -7.43 27.57
C GLY A 31 7.96 -7.08 26.08
N SER A 32 8.56 -7.92 25.24
CA SER A 32 8.60 -7.69 23.80
C SER A 32 8.64 -8.99 22.99
N GLU A 33 8.19 -8.91 21.74
CA GLU A 33 8.28 -10.02 20.78
C GLU A 33 9.74 -10.43 20.54
N PHE A 34 10.65 -9.45 20.46
CA PHE A 34 12.08 -9.70 20.25
C PHE A 34 12.73 -10.47 21.40
N ASN A 35 12.24 -10.31 22.62
CA ASN A 35 12.75 -11.08 23.76
C ASN A 35 12.45 -12.57 23.59
N ILE A 36 11.21 -12.91 23.24
CA ILE A 36 10.78 -14.29 23.01
C ILE A 36 11.56 -14.90 21.83
N LEU A 37 11.65 -14.17 20.73
CA LEU A 37 12.20 -14.70 19.48
C LEU A 37 13.73 -14.81 19.50
N LEU A 38 14.46 -13.96 20.22
CA LEU A 38 15.91 -13.85 20.10
C LEU A 38 16.70 -13.94 21.41
N HIS A 39 16.13 -13.55 22.56
CA HIS A 39 16.92 -13.33 23.78
C HIS A 39 16.63 -14.32 24.91
N TYR A 40 15.40 -14.80 25.03
CA TYR A 40 15.03 -15.78 26.05
C TYR A 40 15.61 -17.14 25.72
N ASP A 41 16.07 -17.89 26.72
CA ASP A 41 16.46 -19.29 26.53
C ASP A 41 15.22 -20.13 26.19
N ILE A 42 15.42 -21.26 25.51
CA ILE A 42 14.31 -22.10 25.04
C ILE A 42 13.43 -22.61 26.21
N GLU A 43 14.04 -22.86 27.38
CA GLU A 43 13.32 -23.24 28.60
C GLU A 43 12.45 -22.10 29.17
N ASP A 44 12.90 -20.85 29.04
CA ASP A 44 12.11 -19.68 29.44
C ASP A 44 10.93 -19.48 28.48
N VAL A 45 11.16 -19.66 27.18
CA VAL A 45 10.10 -19.65 26.16
C VAL A 45 9.07 -20.76 26.43
N LYS A 46 9.53 -21.96 26.80
CA LYS A 46 8.68 -23.08 27.20
C LYS A 46 7.81 -22.76 28.40
N THR A 47 8.38 -22.07 29.39
CA THR A 47 7.65 -21.66 30.60
C THR A 47 6.54 -20.64 30.31
N ILE A 48 6.78 -19.68 29.40
CA ILE A 48 5.81 -18.61 29.13
C ILE A 48 4.75 -18.98 28.09
N GLY A 49 5.08 -19.83 27.11
CA GLY A 49 4.24 -20.12 25.95
C GLY A 49 4.13 -21.59 25.53
N GLY A 50 4.63 -22.51 26.35
CA GLY A 50 4.43 -23.96 26.18
C GLY A 50 5.41 -24.63 25.23
N GLU A 51 5.31 -25.97 25.14
CA GLU A 51 6.27 -26.80 24.41
C GLU A 51 6.30 -26.48 22.91
N LEU A 52 5.13 -26.34 22.30
CA LEU A 52 4.97 -26.05 20.88
C LEU A 52 5.59 -24.70 20.49
N LEU A 53 5.42 -23.65 21.30
CA LEU A 53 6.03 -22.36 21.03
C LEU A 53 7.55 -22.41 21.21
N SER A 54 8.03 -23.11 22.25
CA SER A 54 9.47 -23.27 22.48
C SER A 54 10.18 -23.99 21.33
N GLU A 55 9.55 -25.04 20.80
CA GLU A 55 10.06 -25.78 19.64
C GLU A 55 9.99 -24.92 18.38
N ALA A 56 8.91 -24.15 18.19
CA ALA A 56 8.81 -23.24 17.05
C ALA A 56 9.92 -22.18 17.05
N VAL A 57 10.21 -21.59 18.21
CA VAL A 57 11.30 -20.62 18.36
C VAL A 57 12.66 -21.27 18.16
N ARG A 58 12.87 -22.51 18.66
CA ARG A 58 14.11 -23.27 18.42
C ARG A 58 14.33 -23.50 16.92
N ARG A 59 13.34 -24.02 16.22
CA ARG A 59 13.39 -24.27 14.77
C ARG A 59 13.66 -23.00 13.98
N MET A 60 12.97 -21.91 14.30
CA MET A 60 13.20 -20.61 13.68
C MET A 60 14.64 -20.11 13.89
N ARG A 61 15.18 -20.18 15.12
CA ARG A 61 16.56 -19.77 15.43
C ARG A 61 17.61 -20.64 14.70
N ASN A 62 17.31 -21.93 14.53
CA ASN A 62 18.16 -22.88 13.82
C ASN A 62 17.95 -22.88 12.29
N ARG A 63 17.01 -22.08 11.77
CA ARG A 63 16.59 -22.07 10.35
C ARG A 63 16.01 -23.40 9.85
N GLU A 64 15.44 -24.18 10.75
CA GLU A 64 14.70 -25.42 10.46
C GLU A 64 13.24 -25.07 10.09
N VAL A 65 13.05 -24.21 9.08
CA VAL A 65 11.72 -23.73 8.62
C VAL A 65 11.43 -24.20 7.20
N TYR A 66 10.15 -24.35 6.89
CA TYR A 66 9.65 -24.74 5.58
C TYR A 66 9.19 -23.51 4.83
N VAL A 67 9.79 -23.26 3.67
CA VAL A 67 9.39 -22.17 2.78
C VAL A 67 8.42 -22.73 1.77
N GLN A 68 7.18 -22.23 1.79
CA GLN A 68 6.24 -22.41 0.68
C GLN A 68 6.39 -21.21 -0.24
N GLU A 69 6.90 -21.46 -1.44
CA GLU A 69 7.06 -20.43 -2.46
C GLU A 69 5.69 -19.86 -2.85
N GLY A 70 5.58 -18.54 -2.87
CA GLY A 70 4.41 -17.86 -3.39
C GLY A 70 4.45 -17.85 -4.91
N PHE A 71 3.29 -17.89 -5.55
CA PHE A 71 3.15 -17.72 -6.99
C PHE A 71 2.45 -16.38 -7.28
N ASP A 72 2.84 -15.74 -8.38
CA ASP A 72 2.08 -14.61 -8.96
C ASP A 72 1.91 -13.38 -8.06
N GLY A 73 3.03 -12.83 -7.55
CA GLY A 73 3.02 -11.57 -6.79
C GLY A 73 2.60 -11.69 -5.33
N GLU A 74 2.30 -12.90 -4.86
CA GLU A 74 2.12 -13.21 -3.44
C GLU A 74 3.45 -13.54 -2.76
N PHE A 75 3.64 -13.05 -1.53
CA PHE A 75 4.82 -13.40 -0.74
C PHE A 75 4.72 -14.87 -0.29
N GLY A 76 5.79 -15.64 -0.49
CA GLY A 76 5.86 -17.01 0.03
C GLY A 76 5.72 -17.06 1.56
N VAL A 77 5.13 -18.14 2.06
CA VAL A 77 4.86 -18.32 3.49
C VAL A 77 5.96 -19.16 4.12
N ILE A 78 6.51 -18.69 5.24
CA ILE A 78 7.47 -19.46 6.04
C ILE A 78 6.69 -20.15 7.16
N LYS A 79 6.59 -21.48 7.08
CA LYS A 79 5.97 -22.34 8.09
C LYS A 79 7.04 -22.98 8.97
N VAL A 80 6.80 -23.09 10.27
CA VAL A 80 7.75 -23.69 11.22
C VAL A 80 7.54 -25.20 11.37
N PHE A 81 6.34 -25.69 11.06
CA PHE A 81 5.95 -27.09 11.08
C PHE A 81 5.50 -27.55 9.69
N LYS A 82 5.66 -28.83 9.38
CA LYS A 82 5.03 -29.43 8.20
C LYS A 82 3.52 -29.52 8.38
N GLU A 83 2.78 -29.55 7.27
CA GLU A 83 1.32 -29.77 7.30
C GLU A 83 0.99 -31.08 8.03
N GLY A 84 0.24 -30.97 9.13
CA GLY A 84 -0.15 -32.09 10.01
C GLY A 84 0.77 -32.36 11.22
N GLU A 85 1.93 -31.71 11.33
CA GLU A 85 2.90 -31.97 12.40
C GLU A 85 2.53 -31.28 13.73
N SER A 86 1.94 -30.08 13.68
CA SER A 86 1.64 -29.25 14.88
C SER A 86 0.59 -29.87 15.81
N ARG A 87 -0.36 -30.65 15.28
CA ARG A 87 -1.43 -31.31 16.07
C ARG A 87 -0.95 -32.57 16.80
N ASN A 88 0.12 -33.21 16.33
CA ASN A 88 0.58 -34.51 16.82
C ASN A 88 1.73 -34.43 17.84
N TYR A 89 2.32 -33.24 18.02
CA TYR A 89 3.48 -33.08 18.91
C TYR A 89 3.17 -33.37 20.39
N THR A 90 1.89 -33.36 20.80
CA THR A 90 1.47 -33.59 22.19
C THR A 90 1.11 -35.03 22.53
N GLN A 91 1.28 -36.00 21.61
CA GLN A 91 1.04 -37.42 21.91
C GLN A 91 2.05 -38.31 21.19
N SER A 92 3.28 -38.37 21.69
CA SER A 92 4.19 -39.51 21.49
C SER A 92 5.38 -39.41 22.44
N ALA A 93 5.19 -39.80 23.70
CA ALA A 93 6.28 -40.38 24.45
C ALA A 93 6.40 -41.86 24.02
N SER A 94 7.41 -42.12 23.18
CA SER A 94 8.12 -43.40 22.97
C SER A 94 7.43 -44.58 22.26
N LEU A 95 8.00 -45.00 21.12
CA LEU A 95 8.19 -46.44 20.84
C LEU A 95 9.27 -46.79 19.79
N PHE A 96 9.93 -45.79 19.17
CA PHE A 96 11.18 -46.00 18.44
C PHE A 96 12.15 -44.85 18.76
N GLU A 97 13.17 -45.15 19.58
CA GLU A 97 14.34 -44.30 19.74
C GLU A 97 15.18 -44.38 18.45
N GLU A 98 15.05 -43.39 17.59
CA GLU A 98 16.16 -43.05 16.68
C GLU A 98 17.22 -42.27 17.48
N PRO A 99 18.52 -42.50 17.19
CA PRO A 99 19.59 -42.05 18.06
C PRO A 99 19.53 -40.54 18.21
N ARG A 100 19.31 -40.09 19.45
CA ARG A 100 19.56 -38.71 19.86
C ARG A 100 21.02 -38.41 19.55
N GLY A 101 21.25 -37.84 18.38
CA GLY A 101 22.54 -37.29 17.99
C GLY A 101 23.02 -36.37 19.10
N GLU A 102 24.26 -36.60 19.52
CA GLU A 102 24.89 -36.06 20.71
C GLU A 102 24.44 -34.64 21.07
N TYR A 103 23.93 -34.50 22.29
CA TYR A 103 23.75 -33.20 22.92
C TYR A 103 25.10 -32.46 22.92
N HIS A 104 25.23 -31.45 22.06
CA HIS A 104 26.25 -30.43 22.23
C HIS A 104 25.82 -29.48 23.35
N THR A 105 25.90 -29.96 24.59
CA THR A 105 26.04 -29.15 25.80
C THR A 105 27.47 -28.63 25.88
N LYS A 106 27.91 -27.84 24.90
CA LYS A 106 29.11 -27.01 25.01
C LYS A 106 28.90 -25.70 24.27
N ASN A 107 28.87 -24.63 25.06
CA ASN A 107 29.16 -23.26 24.71
C ASN A 107 30.02 -23.15 23.45
N ASN A 108 29.40 -22.78 22.35
CA ASN A 108 30.00 -22.01 21.28
C ASN A 108 28.85 -21.34 20.56
N LEU A 109 28.38 -20.22 21.13
CA LEU A 109 27.88 -19.13 20.31
C LEU A 109 28.95 -18.93 19.23
N ARG A 110 28.71 -19.43 18.01
CA ARG A 110 29.50 -18.97 16.87
C ARG A 110 29.37 -17.46 16.91
N PRO A 111 30.48 -16.70 16.94
CA PRO A 111 30.35 -15.26 16.95
C PRO A 111 29.61 -14.89 15.67
N LEU A 112 28.34 -14.48 15.81
CA LEU A 112 27.78 -13.50 14.90
C LEU A 112 28.84 -12.42 14.83
N MET A 113 29.37 -12.18 13.62
CA MET A 113 30.43 -11.22 13.29
C MET A 113 30.72 -10.28 14.46
N SER A 114 31.94 -10.28 15.00
CA SER A 114 32.35 -9.41 16.11
C SER A 114 31.93 -7.96 15.82
N PHE A 115 30.74 -7.59 16.29
CA PHE A 115 30.13 -6.30 16.02
C PHE A 115 30.76 -5.37 17.04
N ASN A 116 31.84 -4.73 16.63
CA ASN A 116 32.55 -3.79 17.48
C ASN A 116 31.67 -2.54 17.60
N LEU A 117 30.95 -2.45 18.72
CA LEU A 117 30.03 -1.36 19.02
C LEU A 117 30.75 0.00 19.05
N GLU A 118 32.02 0.04 19.47
CA GLU A 118 32.84 1.24 19.45
C GLU A 118 33.23 1.65 18.01
N ALA A 119 33.57 0.68 17.15
CA ALA A 119 33.84 0.94 15.74
C ALA A 119 32.57 1.43 15.01
N PHE A 120 31.41 0.89 15.35
CA PHE A 120 30.12 1.36 14.83
C PHE A 120 29.76 2.76 15.33
N GLN A 121 30.03 3.08 16.60
CA GLN A 121 29.84 4.43 17.14
C GLN A 121 30.81 5.44 16.53
N LYS A 122 32.08 5.06 16.31
CA LYS A 122 33.05 5.87 15.56
C LYS A 122 32.61 6.12 14.12
N LEU A 123 32.18 5.09 13.39
CA LEU A 123 31.64 5.25 12.03
C LEU A 123 30.36 6.10 11.99
N LYS A 124 29.57 6.09 13.06
CA LYS A 124 28.36 6.91 13.20
C LYS A 124 28.69 8.37 13.54
N GLN A 125 29.75 8.61 14.32
CA GLN A 125 30.30 9.95 14.59
C GLN A 125 31.02 10.51 13.36
N GLU A 126 31.87 9.72 12.70
CA GLU A 126 32.52 10.08 11.43
C GLU A 126 31.46 10.37 10.36
N LYS A 127 30.42 9.55 10.18
CA LYS A 127 29.30 9.87 9.27
C LYS A 127 28.47 11.09 9.69
N ALA A 128 28.43 11.43 10.98
CA ALA A 128 27.75 12.63 11.46
C ALA A 128 28.60 13.89 11.19
N GLU A 129 29.92 13.79 11.33
CA GLU A 129 30.89 14.85 11.02
C GLU A 129 31.05 15.03 9.51
N THR A 130 31.12 13.96 8.70
CA THR A 130 31.15 14.06 7.23
C THR A 130 29.80 14.51 6.66
N LYS A 131 28.67 14.20 7.32
CA LYS A 131 27.37 14.80 6.98
C LYS A 131 27.27 16.26 7.42
N ALA A 132 27.93 16.68 8.49
CA ALA A 132 27.95 18.09 8.89
C ALA A 132 28.80 18.91 7.90
N GLU A 133 29.99 18.43 7.53
CA GLU A 133 30.91 19.15 6.62
C GLU A 133 30.49 19.10 5.14
N ALA A 134 29.86 18.02 4.66
CA ALA A 134 29.38 17.91 3.28
C ALA A 134 28.00 18.55 3.04
N VAL A 135 27.23 18.85 4.11
CA VAL A 135 25.94 19.55 3.99
C VAL A 135 26.10 21.07 4.09
N GLU A 136 27.18 21.58 4.69
CA GLU A 136 27.41 23.03 4.80
C GLU A 136 28.08 23.69 3.58
N SER A 137 28.61 22.92 2.61
CA SER A 137 29.39 23.49 1.50
C SER A 137 28.92 23.08 0.10
N SER A 138 27.62 23.24 -0.20
CA SER A 138 27.07 23.57 -1.54
C SER A 138 25.58 23.26 -1.69
N ILE A 139 24.74 23.83 -0.81
CA ILE A 139 23.34 24.08 -1.16
C ILE A 139 23.30 25.53 -1.63
N PRO A 140 23.09 25.83 -2.92
CA PRO A 140 22.82 27.20 -3.34
C PRO A 140 21.67 27.75 -2.49
N GLU A 141 21.86 28.93 -1.90
CA GLU A 141 20.81 29.72 -1.26
C GLU A 141 19.69 30.03 -2.28
N LEU A 142 18.81 29.06 -2.51
CA LEU A 142 17.62 29.16 -3.36
C LEU A 142 16.33 29.01 -2.55
N PHE A 143 16.45 29.00 -1.21
CA PHE A 143 15.34 28.79 -0.27
C PHE A 143 15.17 30.00 0.66
N SER A 144 14.81 31.15 0.09
CA SER A 144 14.42 32.32 0.88
C SER A 144 13.23 33.01 0.21
N GLY A 145 12.01 32.53 0.52
CA GLY A 145 10.79 33.16 -0.02
C GLY A 145 9.44 32.76 0.58
N GLY A 146 9.35 31.84 1.53
CA GLY A 146 8.06 31.42 2.10
C GLY A 146 8.02 31.48 3.62
N ASN A 147 7.40 32.52 4.19
CA ASN A 147 6.98 32.49 5.60
C ASN A 147 5.76 31.57 5.74
N GLY A 148 5.84 30.56 6.62
CA GLY A 148 4.71 29.68 6.96
C GLY A 148 4.63 28.38 6.15
N ILE A 149 3.41 27.96 5.81
CA ILE A 149 3.07 26.61 5.30
C ILE A 149 3.77 26.21 3.99
N LEU A 150 4.25 27.20 3.23
CA LEU A 150 4.94 27.03 1.94
C LEU A 150 6.45 26.77 2.11
N SER A 151 6.96 26.76 3.35
CA SER A 151 8.37 26.49 3.61
C SER A 151 8.80 25.11 3.08
N GLY A 152 9.93 25.11 2.38
CA GLY A 152 10.52 23.91 1.76
C GLY A 152 9.90 23.49 0.43
N LEU A 153 9.02 24.29 -0.17
CA LEU A 153 8.58 24.12 -1.55
C LEU A 153 9.42 24.96 -2.51
N ASN A 154 9.68 24.45 -3.71
CA ASN A 154 10.16 25.27 -4.83
C ASN A 154 9.00 26.07 -5.47
N ASP A 155 9.30 26.97 -6.40
CA ASP A 155 8.30 27.84 -7.04
C ASP A 155 7.17 27.06 -7.72
N GLU A 156 7.47 25.98 -8.46
CA GLU A 156 6.47 25.19 -9.18
C GLU A 156 5.57 24.40 -8.22
N GLN A 157 6.15 23.84 -7.16
CA GLN A 157 5.42 23.20 -6.08
C GLN A 157 4.55 24.22 -5.31
N GLY A 158 5.08 25.42 -5.05
CA GLY A 158 4.37 26.50 -4.39
C GLY A 158 3.16 26.98 -5.19
N LYS A 159 3.33 27.21 -6.50
CA LYS A 159 2.21 27.55 -7.41
C LYS A 159 1.14 26.46 -7.43
N ALA A 160 1.54 25.18 -7.54
CA ALA A 160 0.59 24.07 -7.51
C ALA A 160 -0.14 23.95 -6.16
N ALA A 161 0.58 24.09 -5.05
CA ALA A 161 0.00 23.99 -3.71
C ALA A 161 -0.96 25.15 -3.38
N THR A 162 -0.70 26.35 -3.92
CA THR A 162 -1.49 27.56 -3.66
C THR A 162 -2.62 27.82 -4.65
N HIS A 163 -2.73 27.02 -5.72
CA HIS A 163 -3.84 27.08 -6.67
C HIS A 163 -5.19 26.99 -5.92
N TYR A 164 -6.05 27.99 -5.99
CA TYR A 164 -7.23 28.01 -5.11
C TYR A 164 -8.37 27.16 -5.66
N SER A 165 -9.01 27.62 -6.73
CA SER A 165 -10.25 27.07 -7.28
C SER A 165 -10.08 26.62 -8.73
N GLY A 166 -10.98 25.77 -9.19
CA GLY A 166 -10.96 25.19 -10.53
C GLY A 166 -10.13 23.91 -10.63
N PRO A 167 -10.16 23.26 -11.80
CA PRO A 167 -9.45 22.02 -12.03
C PRO A 167 -7.95 22.25 -12.16
N ALA A 168 -7.15 21.31 -11.64
CA ALA A 168 -5.71 21.35 -11.80
C ALA A 168 -5.12 19.95 -12.02
N LEU A 169 -4.20 19.85 -12.97
CA LEU A 169 -3.45 18.64 -13.30
C LEU A 169 -1.97 18.87 -13.02
N ILE A 170 -1.41 18.07 -12.11
CA ILE A 170 -0.01 18.16 -11.74
C ILE A 170 0.69 16.96 -12.36
N LEU A 171 1.54 17.24 -13.34
CA LEU A 171 2.43 16.25 -13.95
C LEU A 171 3.72 16.21 -13.15
N ALA A 172 3.97 15.12 -12.46
CA ALA A 172 5.04 15.04 -11.48
C ALA A 172 5.84 13.75 -11.63
N GLY A 173 7.13 13.87 -11.93
CA GLY A 173 8.03 12.72 -12.03
C GLY A 173 8.35 12.04 -10.70
N PRO A 174 9.13 10.94 -10.70
CA PRO A 174 9.60 10.28 -9.48
C PRO A 174 10.40 11.24 -8.59
N GLY A 175 10.05 11.25 -7.29
CA GLY A 175 10.82 12.00 -6.29
C GLY A 175 10.65 13.53 -6.38
N THR A 176 9.68 14.03 -7.14
CA THR A 176 9.44 15.47 -7.30
C THR A 176 8.62 16.11 -6.17
N GLY A 177 8.26 15.34 -5.15
CA GLY A 177 7.53 15.83 -3.98
C GLY A 177 6.00 15.82 -4.09
N LYS A 178 5.40 14.92 -4.89
CA LYS A 178 3.93 14.78 -5.08
C LYS A 178 3.14 14.91 -3.78
N THR A 179 3.45 14.05 -2.81
CA THR A 179 2.78 14.02 -1.50
C THR A 179 2.94 15.31 -0.72
N LYS A 180 4.12 15.97 -0.80
CA LYS A 180 4.37 17.24 -0.11
C LYS A 180 3.54 18.38 -0.72
N VAL A 181 3.34 18.40 -2.04
CA VAL A 181 2.44 19.34 -2.72
C VAL A 181 0.99 19.11 -2.28
N LEU A 182 0.52 17.86 -2.29
CA LEU A 182 -0.84 17.51 -1.87
C LEU A 182 -1.13 17.92 -0.41
N THR A 183 -0.24 17.56 0.53
CA THR A 183 -0.46 17.88 1.95
C THR A 183 -0.40 19.39 2.19
N THR A 184 0.53 20.09 1.53
CA THR A 184 0.64 21.55 1.66
C THR A 184 -0.59 22.24 1.06
N ARG A 185 -1.11 21.74 -0.06
CA ARG A 185 -2.36 22.23 -0.67
C ARG A 185 -3.53 22.12 0.28
N ILE A 186 -3.78 20.93 0.84
CA ILE A 186 -4.92 20.70 1.76
C ILE A 186 -4.82 21.69 2.92
N ALA A 187 -3.63 21.82 3.50
CA ALA A 187 -3.45 22.71 4.63
C ALA A 187 -3.56 24.20 4.24
N TYR A 188 -3.13 24.58 3.03
CA TYR A 188 -3.34 25.93 2.47
C TYR A 188 -4.83 26.25 2.26
N LEU A 189 -5.61 25.31 1.71
CA LEU A 189 -7.05 25.48 1.54
C LEU A 189 -7.74 25.78 2.89
N ILE A 190 -7.38 25.02 3.93
CA ILE A 190 -7.98 25.19 5.26
C ILE A 190 -7.51 26.49 5.91
N LEU A 191 -6.19 26.68 6.05
CA LEU A 191 -5.63 27.76 6.87
C LEU A 191 -5.63 29.12 6.19
N ASN A 192 -5.39 29.17 4.87
CA ASN A 192 -5.26 30.43 4.13
C ASN A 192 -6.52 30.80 3.35
N LYS A 193 -7.35 29.81 2.96
CA LYS A 193 -8.57 30.05 2.19
C LYS A 193 -9.86 29.78 2.98
N ASN A 194 -9.74 29.42 4.27
CA ASN A 194 -10.87 29.14 5.17
C ASN A 194 -11.85 28.10 4.60
N VAL A 195 -11.33 27.14 3.84
CA VAL A 195 -12.12 26.04 3.31
C VAL A 195 -12.53 25.12 4.45
N ASN A 196 -13.82 24.76 4.51
CA ASN A 196 -14.32 23.80 5.48
C ASN A 196 -13.69 22.41 5.24
N PRO A 197 -12.97 21.82 6.22
CA PRO A 197 -12.32 20.53 6.04
C PRO A 197 -13.27 19.39 5.67
N ASN A 198 -14.55 19.44 6.11
CA ASN A 198 -15.55 18.43 5.75
C ASN A 198 -15.83 18.39 4.24
N GLY A 199 -15.56 19.48 3.53
CA GLY A 199 -15.74 19.57 2.08
C GLY A 199 -14.55 19.13 1.25
N ILE A 200 -13.46 18.71 1.89
CA ILE A 200 -12.25 18.23 1.21
C ILE A 200 -12.20 16.70 1.28
N LEU A 201 -12.14 16.07 0.11
CA LEU A 201 -11.87 14.65 -0.06
C LEU A 201 -10.48 14.45 -0.68
N ALA A 202 -9.59 13.75 0.02
CA ALA A 202 -8.30 13.34 -0.50
C ALA A 202 -8.27 11.82 -0.72
N ILE A 203 -8.10 11.42 -1.98
CA ILE A 203 -8.08 10.03 -2.43
C ILE A 203 -6.65 9.61 -2.75
N THR A 204 -6.25 8.46 -2.22
CA THR A 204 -4.95 7.82 -2.51
C THR A 204 -5.17 6.38 -2.98
N PHE A 205 -4.17 5.78 -3.63
CA PHE A 205 -4.31 4.40 -4.12
C PHE A 205 -4.16 3.34 -3.01
N THR A 206 -3.32 3.60 -2.00
CA THR A 206 -3.00 2.62 -0.95
C THR A 206 -3.33 3.12 0.45
N ASN A 207 -3.69 2.20 1.35
CA ASN A 207 -3.91 2.51 2.76
C ASN A 207 -2.65 3.09 3.43
N LYS A 208 -1.46 2.70 2.97
CA LYS A 208 -0.18 3.27 3.44
C LYS A 208 -0.05 4.73 3.04
N ALA A 209 -0.37 5.08 1.79
CA ALA A 209 -0.32 6.46 1.32
C ALA A 209 -1.35 7.34 2.06
N ALA A 210 -2.56 6.84 2.31
CA ALA A 210 -3.56 7.55 3.11
C ALA A 210 -3.06 7.86 4.53
N ARG A 211 -2.45 6.88 5.21
CA ARG A 211 -1.86 7.07 6.55
C ARG A 211 -0.71 8.07 6.52
N GLU A 212 0.23 7.90 5.58
CA GLU A 212 1.36 8.82 5.43
C GLU A 212 0.92 10.27 5.15
N MET A 213 -0.12 10.45 4.32
CA MET A 213 -0.72 11.76 4.07
C MET A 213 -1.33 12.35 5.35
N ARG A 214 -2.04 11.55 6.14
CA ARG A 214 -2.63 11.97 7.43
C ARG A 214 -1.56 12.36 8.44
N ASP A 215 -0.49 11.57 8.56
CA ASP A 215 0.64 11.85 9.45
C ASP A 215 1.34 13.16 9.08
N ARG A 216 1.59 13.39 7.79
CA ARG A 216 2.14 14.66 7.30
C ARG A 216 1.21 15.84 7.58
N LEU A 217 -0.10 15.68 7.42
CA LEU A 217 -1.07 16.73 7.71
C LEU A 217 -1.19 17.04 9.21
N SER A 218 -0.97 16.06 10.09
CA SER A 218 -0.93 16.28 11.54
C SER A 218 0.15 17.24 12.00
N GLN A 219 1.21 17.43 11.19
CA GLN A 219 2.27 18.39 11.46
C GLN A 219 1.92 19.81 10.96
N LEU A 220 0.89 19.94 10.12
CA LEU A 220 0.49 21.19 9.47
C LEU A 220 -0.84 21.74 9.98
N LEU A 221 -1.70 20.87 10.52
CA LEU A 221 -3.06 21.16 10.95
C LEU A 221 -3.27 20.73 12.40
N ASP A 222 -4.15 21.43 13.11
CA ASP A 222 -4.62 20.97 14.41
C ASP A 222 -5.51 19.70 14.29
N ASN A 223 -5.70 19.03 15.43
CA ASN A 223 -6.49 17.81 15.50
C ASN A 223 -7.98 18.04 15.12
N GLN A 224 -8.51 19.24 15.36
CA GLN A 224 -9.91 19.55 15.04
C GLN A 224 -10.16 19.56 13.53
N ASN A 225 -9.29 20.22 12.76
CA ASN A 225 -9.34 20.25 11.31
C ASN A 225 -9.00 18.89 10.71
N LEU A 226 -7.97 18.20 11.24
CA LEU A 226 -7.54 16.90 10.74
C LEU A 226 -8.60 15.80 10.89
N ASN A 227 -9.37 15.81 11.97
CA ASN A 227 -10.44 14.83 12.21
C ASN A 227 -11.67 15.04 11.30
N ARG A 228 -11.82 16.23 10.74
CA ARG A 228 -12.90 16.60 9.82
C ARG A 228 -12.56 16.31 8.35
N LEU A 229 -11.26 16.16 8.03
CA LEU A 229 -10.80 15.81 6.69
C LEU A 229 -11.13 14.36 6.34
N ARG A 230 -11.64 14.14 5.12
CA ARG A 230 -11.82 12.81 4.57
C ARG A 230 -10.61 12.42 3.73
N ILE A 231 -9.74 11.59 4.30
CA ILE A 231 -8.55 11.04 3.63
C ILE A 231 -8.72 9.53 3.54
N SER A 232 -8.80 8.99 2.32
CA SER A 232 -9.14 7.58 2.12
C SER A 232 -8.55 7.01 0.83
N THR A 233 -8.67 5.70 0.65
CA THR A 233 -8.59 5.08 -0.68
C THR A 233 -9.95 5.16 -1.38
N PHE A 234 -10.01 4.83 -2.68
CA PHE A 234 -11.29 4.70 -3.40
C PHE A 234 -12.22 3.68 -2.71
N HIS A 235 -11.69 2.51 -2.36
CA HIS A 235 -12.45 1.45 -1.71
C HIS A 235 -12.95 1.86 -0.32
N ALA A 236 -12.10 2.53 0.49
CA ALA A 236 -12.53 3.04 1.79
C ALA A 236 -13.60 4.14 1.66
N PHE A 237 -13.48 5.00 0.65
CA PHE A 237 -14.51 6.00 0.34
C PHE A 237 -15.84 5.31 -0.03
N GLY A 238 -15.83 4.40 -0.98
CA GLY A 238 -17.07 3.76 -1.41
C GLY A 238 -17.67 2.81 -0.37
N LEU A 239 -16.85 2.17 0.47
CA LEU A 239 -17.33 1.46 1.66
C LEU A 239 -18.12 2.39 2.60
N SER A 240 -17.64 3.61 2.84
CA SER A 240 -18.39 4.58 3.65
C SER A 240 -19.66 5.08 2.96
N VAL A 241 -19.69 5.17 1.63
CA VAL A 241 -20.93 5.47 0.88
C VAL A 241 -21.95 4.34 1.03
N ILE A 242 -21.52 3.09 0.93
CA ILE A 242 -22.37 1.91 1.15
C ILE A 242 -22.98 1.93 2.56
N LYS A 243 -22.13 2.12 3.59
CA LYS A 243 -22.57 2.22 5.00
C LYS A 243 -23.63 3.28 5.21
N GLU A 244 -23.36 4.49 4.74
CA GLU A 244 -24.27 5.63 4.87
C GLU A 244 -25.62 5.36 4.18
N TYR A 245 -25.59 4.79 2.97
CA TYR A 245 -26.79 4.41 2.25
C TYR A 245 -27.62 3.33 2.98
N LEU A 246 -26.98 2.28 3.50
CA LEU A 246 -27.67 1.21 4.22
C LEU A 246 -28.36 1.74 5.47
N ILE A 247 -27.65 2.53 6.28
CA ILE A 247 -28.18 3.17 7.49
C ILE A 247 -29.38 4.07 7.14
N ASN A 248 -29.23 4.95 6.14
CA ASN A 248 -30.29 5.89 5.76
C ASN A 248 -31.51 5.21 5.12
N SER A 249 -31.33 4.04 4.52
CA SER A 249 -32.41 3.25 3.93
C SER A 249 -33.13 2.34 4.95
N GLY A 250 -32.73 2.36 6.22
CA GLY A 250 -33.23 1.44 7.25
C GLY A 250 -32.85 -0.02 6.99
N LEU A 251 -31.84 -0.26 6.14
CA LEU A 251 -31.32 -1.59 5.86
C LEU A 251 -30.30 -1.98 6.94
N PRO A 252 -30.15 -3.28 7.23
CA PRO A 252 -29.14 -3.75 8.17
C PRO A 252 -27.72 -3.35 7.75
N ASP A 253 -26.97 -2.70 8.65
CA ASP A 253 -25.54 -2.39 8.49
C ASP A 253 -24.63 -3.61 8.77
N ASN A 254 -25.19 -4.82 8.78
CA ASN A 254 -24.45 -6.06 9.05
C ASN A 254 -23.88 -6.69 7.76
N PHE A 255 -23.47 -5.88 6.80
CA PHE A 255 -22.92 -6.39 5.57
C PHE A 255 -21.47 -6.85 5.74
N SER A 256 -21.03 -7.77 4.88
CA SER A 256 -19.66 -8.25 4.84
C SER A 256 -18.99 -7.87 3.53
N VAL A 257 -17.67 -7.64 3.57
CA VAL A 257 -16.84 -7.52 2.39
C VAL A 257 -16.04 -8.80 2.22
N ILE A 258 -16.13 -9.42 1.05
CA ILE A 258 -15.42 -10.67 0.73
C ILE A 258 -14.15 -10.40 -0.08
N ASP A 259 -13.20 -11.31 0.03
CA ASP A 259 -11.97 -11.31 -0.76
C ASP A 259 -12.07 -12.14 -2.06
N GLU A 260 -10.95 -12.29 -2.77
CA GLU A 260 -10.91 -13.05 -4.02
C GLU A 260 -11.11 -14.56 -3.82
N ASP A 261 -10.71 -15.12 -2.68
CA ASP A 261 -10.88 -16.54 -2.41
C ASP A 261 -12.33 -16.88 -2.09
N ASP A 262 -12.98 -16.05 -1.28
CA ASP A 262 -14.43 -16.10 -1.04
C ASP A 262 -15.21 -15.98 -2.35
N LYS A 263 -14.82 -15.03 -3.22
CA LYS A 263 -15.43 -14.85 -4.55
C LYS A 263 -15.31 -16.12 -5.41
N LYS A 264 -14.12 -16.72 -5.48
CA LYS A 264 -13.90 -18.01 -6.19
C LYS A 264 -14.75 -19.13 -5.58
N GLN A 265 -14.90 -19.14 -4.25
CA GLN A 265 -15.71 -20.12 -3.55
C GLN A 265 -17.20 -19.98 -3.91
N ILE A 266 -17.73 -18.75 -3.98
CA ILE A 266 -19.10 -18.49 -4.44
C ILE A 266 -19.27 -18.94 -5.89
N LEU A 267 -18.32 -18.63 -6.78
CA LEU A 267 -18.38 -19.05 -8.19
C LEU A 267 -18.40 -20.57 -8.35
N SER A 268 -17.67 -21.31 -7.49
CA SER A 268 -17.70 -22.77 -7.49
C SER A 268 -19.10 -23.35 -7.19
N GLY A 269 -19.94 -22.60 -6.47
CA GLY A 269 -21.33 -22.95 -6.17
C GLY A 269 -22.33 -22.55 -7.27
N LEU A 270 -21.90 -21.89 -8.36
CA LEU A 270 -22.75 -21.39 -9.44
C LEU A 270 -22.62 -22.22 -10.74
N ASP A 271 -22.25 -23.49 -10.63
CA ASP A 271 -21.99 -24.41 -11.75
C ASP A 271 -20.84 -23.99 -12.68
N VAL A 272 -19.90 -23.18 -12.18
CA VAL A 272 -18.66 -22.85 -12.91
C VAL A 272 -17.68 -24.02 -12.78
N GLU A 273 -17.18 -24.52 -13.91
CA GLU A 273 -16.15 -25.57 -13.92
C GLU A 273 -14.90 -25.12 -13.16
N LYS A 274 -14.34 -26.01 -12.33
CA LYS A 274 -13.18 -25.68 -11.47
C LYS A 274 -11.99 -25.09 -12.24
N SER A 275 -11.75 -25.54 -13.47
CA SER A 275 -10.69 -25.03 -14.33
C SER A 275 -10.89 -23.57 -14.76
N ASN A 276 -12.13 -23.08 -14.78
CA ASN A 276 -12.51 -21.79 -15.33
C ASN A 276 -12.84 -20.76 -14.24
N ILE A 277 -12.78 -21.13 -12.95
CA ILE A 277 -13.15 -20.25 -11.83
C ILE A 277 -12.28 -18.99 -11.80
N THR A 278 -10.96 -19.14 -11.95
CA THR A 278 -10.03 -17.99 -11.91
C THR A 278 -10.31 -17.03 -13.07
N GLU A 279 -10.39 -17.54 -14.30
CA GLU A 279 -10.71 -16.73 -15.48
C GLU A 279 -12.09 -16.05 -15.36
N THR A 280 -13.09 -16.77 -14.84
CA THR A 280 -14.42 -16.19 -14.61
C THR A 280 -14.39 -15.10 -13.54
N SER A 281 -13.59 -15.27 -12.48
CA SER A 281 -13.40 -14.25 -11.43
C SER A 281 -12.81 -12.96 -12.02
N GLU A 282 -11.78 -13.09 -12.86
CA GLU A 282 -11.14 -11.97 -13.54
C GLU A 282 -12.10 -11.24 -14.49
N LYS A 283 -12.87 -11.99 -15.30
CA LYS A 283 -13.90 -11.42 -16.18
C LYS A 283 -14.98 -10.67 -15.40
N ILE A 284 -15.41 -11.18 -14.24
CA ILE A 284 -16.36 -10.48 -13.37
C ILE A 284 -15.77 -9.17 -12.84
N THR A 285 -14.49 -9.18 -12.43
CA THR A 285 -13.78 -7.95 -12.04
C THR A 285 -13.74 -6.95 -13.18
N GLU A 286 -13.39 -7.39 -14.39
CA GLU A 286 -13.38 -6.52 -15.58
C GLU A 286 -14.76 -5.91 -15.86
N ILE A 287 -15.83 -6.70 -15.80
CA ILE A 287 -17.21 -6.24 -15.97
C ILE A 287 -17.55 -5.15 -14.94
N LYS A 288 -17.23 -5.37 -13.66
CA LYS A 288 -17.50 -4.39 -12.60
C LYS A 288 -16.66 -3.13 -12.74
N GLN A 289 -15.38 -3.24 -13.09
CA GLN A 289 -14.50 -2.10 -13.30
C GLN A 289 -14.86 -1.27 -14.54
N THR A 290 -15.42 -1.91 -15.57
CA THR A 290 -15.94 -1.24 -16.77
C THR A 290 -17.40 -0.81 -16.62
N LEU A 291 -18.05 -1.13 -15.49
CA LEU A 291 -19.43 -0.79 -15.16
C LEU A 291 -20.46 -1.29 -16.21
N LYS A 292 -20.16 -2.40 -16.87
CA LYS A 292 -21.08 -3.02 -17.83
C LYS A 292 -22.29 -3.60 -17.10
N ASN A 293 -23.48 -3.39 -17.67
CA ASN A 293 -24.70 -4.04 -17.23
C ASN A 293 -24.79 -5.47 -17.76
N GLU A 294 -25.71 -6.27 -17.20
CA GLU A 294 -25.95 -7.67 -17.62
C GLU A 294 -26.19 -7.79 -19.12
N ASP A 295 -26.93 -6.84 -19.72
CA ASP A 295 -27.32 -6.85 -21.13
C ASP A 295 -26.18 -6.41 -22.08
N GLU A 296 -25.08 -5.87 -21.55
CA GLU A 296 -23.90 -5.43 -22.31
C GLU A 296 -22.78 -6.50 -22.34
N ILE A 297 -23.05 -7.67 -21.77
CA ILE A 297 -22.12 -8.81 -21.76
C ILE A 297 -22.44 -9.70 -22.96
N ASP A 298 -21.55 -9.70 -23.96
CA ASP A 298 -21.73 -10.47 -25.20
C ASP A 298 -21.83 -11.99 -24.97
N ASP A 299 -21.07 -12.51 -23.99
CA ASP A 299 -21.10 -13.92 -23.61
C ASP A 299 -22.31 -14.21 -22.72
N THR A 300 -23.35 -14.83 -23.31
CA THR A 300 -24.59 -15.19 -22.60
C THR A 300 -24.39 -16.11 -21.39
N VAL A 301 -23.36 -16.97 -21.41
CA VAL A 301 -23.06 -17.86 -20.28
C VAL A 301 -22.47 -17.03 -19.14
N LEU A 302 -21.49 -16.19 -19.45
CA LEU A 302 -20.89 -15.26 -18.48
C LEU A 302 -21.93 -14.29 -17.91
N ALA A 303 -22.84 -13.75 -18.75
CA ALA A 303 -23.92 -12.87 -18.31
C ALA A 303 -24.84 -13.58 -17.30
N GLY A 304 -25.19 -14.84 -17.57
CA GLY A 304 -25.97 -15.67 -16.66
C GLY A 304 -25.25 -15.94 -15.33
N ILE A 305 -23.95 -16.22 -15.36
CA ILE A 305 -23.12 -16.42 -14.17
C ILE A 305 -23.01 -15.11 -13.37
N PHE A 306 -22.68 -14.00 -14.02
CA PHE A 306 -22.55 -12.68 -13.40
C PHE A 306 -23.84 -12.26 -12.69
N LYS A 307 -24.99 -12.47 -13.34
CA LYS A 307 -26.32 -12.25 -12.75
C LYS A 307 -26.53 -13.08 -11.48
N LYS A 308 -26.32 -14.40 -11.56
CA LYS A 308 -26.47 -15.29 -10.40
C LYS A 308 -25.50 -14.91 -9.27
N TYR A 309 -24.27 -14.54 -9.62
CA TYR A 309 -23.25 -14.09 -8.68
C TYR A 309 -23.70 -12.84 -7.91
N ASN A 310 -24.09 -11.77 -8.61
CA ASN A 310 -24.58 -10.55 -7.98
C ASN A 310 -25.85 -10.80 -7.15
N GLN A 311 -26.76 -11.67 -7.61
CA GLN A 311 -27.95 -12.05 -6.82
C GLN A 311 -27.57 -12.75 -5.51
N THR A 312 -26.57 -13.63 -5.54
CA THR A 312 -26.04 -14.31 -4.35
C THR A 312 -25.44 -13.29 -3.37
N LEU A 313 -24.63 -12.35 -3.85
CA LEU A 313 -24.07 -11.28 -3.02
C LEU A 313 -25.18 -10.45 -2.34
N ARG A 314 -26.18 -10.01 -3.11
CA ARG A 314 -27.30 -9.18 -2.60
C ARG A 314 -28.15 -9.90 -1.57
N ARG A 315 -28.49 -11.18 -1.80
CA ARG A 315 -29.30 -11.99 -0.87
C ARG A 315 -28.62 -12.18 0.48
N SER A 316 -27.28 -12.25 0.46
CA SER A 316 -26.47 -12.45 1.66
C SER A 316 -26.02 -11.13 2.31
N ASN A 317 -26.41 -9.97 1.78
CA ASN A 317 -25.91 -8.65 2.18
C ASN A 317 -24.37 -8.60 2.16
N ILE A 318 -23.76 -9.10 1.09
CA ILE A 318 -22.32 -9.15 0.87
C ILE A 318 -21.94 -8.23 -0.29
N PHE A 319 -20.75 -7.66 -0.21
CA PHE A 319 -20.11 -6.88 -1.28
C PHE A 319 -18.73 -7.47 -1.53
N ASP A 320 -18.32 -7.61 -2.78
CA ASP A 320 -16.91 -7.89 -3.07
C ASP A 320 -16.09 -6.59 -3.13
N TYR A 321 -14.78 -6.72 -3.37
CA TYR A 321 -13.90 -5.56 -3.39
C TYR A 321 -14.22 -4.58 -4.54
N ASP A 322 -14.60 -5.08 -5.73
CA ASP A 322 -14.98 -4.25 -6.88
C ASP A 322 -16.34 -3.55 -6.66
N ASP A 323 -17.24 -4.13 -5.87
CA ASP A 323 -18.50 -3.51 -5.45
C ASP A 323 -18.26 -2.26 -4.61
N LEU A 324 -17.15 -2.17 -3.89
CA LEU A 324 -16.81 -0.96 -3.12
C LEU A 324 -16.63 0.27 -4.01
N ILE A 325 -16.53 0.13 -5.33
CA ILE A 325 -16.49 1.26 -6.26
C ILE A 325 -17.68 1.22 -7.22
N SER A 326 -17.97 0.06 -7.81
CA SER A 326 -19.04 -0.07 -8.79
C SER A 326 -20.43 0.16 -8.19
N PHE A 327 -20.69 -0.30 -6.95
CA PHE A 327 -21.98 -0.05 -6.31
C PHE A 327 -22.23 1.43 -6.00
N PRO A 328 -21.31 2.22 -5.40
CA PRO A 328 -21.48 3.66 -5.27
C PRO A 328 -21.82 4.36 -6.60
N VAL A 329 -21.17 3.97 -7.70
CA VAL A 329 -21.49 4.53 -9.02
C VAL A 329 -22.91 4.18 -9.46
N GLN A 330 -23.30 2.91 -9.35
CA GLN A 330 -24.65 2.46 -9.66
C GLN A 330 -25.70 3.13 -8.76
N LEU A 331 -25.39 3.30 -7.49
CA LEU A 331 -26.23 3.97 -6.50
C LEU A 331 -26.50 5.42 -6.90
N PHE A 332 -25.45 6.16 -7.26
CA PHE A 332 -25.57 7.56 -7.69
C PHE A 332 -26.29 7.71 -9.04
N LEU A 333 -26.15 6.75 -9.96
CA LEU A 333 -26.92 6.73 -11.21
C LEU A 333 -28.41 6.49 -10.94
N LYS A 334 -28.72 5.60 -9.99
CA LYS A 334 -30.10 5.23 -9.66
C LYS A 334 -30.81 6.27 -8.80
N TYR A 335 -30.09 6.95 -7.90
CA TYR A 335 -30.65 7.92 -6.96
C TYR A 335 -29.87 9.25 -7.03
N PRO A 336 -30.22 10.13 -7.99
CA PRO A 336 -29.54 11.41 -8.18
C PRO A 336 -29.59 12.35 -6.95
N ASP A 337 -30.60 12.22 -6.10
CA ASP A 337 -30.73 13.02 -4.87
C ASP A 337 -29.59 12.71 -3.89
N ILE A 338 -29.20 11.44 -3.76
CA ILE A 338 -28.06 11.02 -2.94
C ILE A 338 -26.77 11.60 -3.51
N LEU A 339 -26.57 11.51 -4.83
CA LEU A 339 -25.41 12.12 -5.49
C LEU A 339 -25.34 13.63 -5.24
N SER A 340 -26.47 14.32 -5.31
CA SER A 340 -26.55 15.77 -5.11
C SER A 340 -26.13 16.18 -3.70
N GLU A 341 -26.45 15.36 -2.68
CA GLU A 341 -25.98 15.57 -1.32
C GLU A 341 -24.45 15.43 -1.22
N TYR A 342 -23.87 14.39 -1.84
CA TYR A 342 -22.42 14.24 -1.90
C TYR A 342 -21.73 15.38 -2.65
N GLN A 343 -22.27 15.83 -3.79
CA GLN A 343 -21.75 16.97 -4.54
C GLN A 343 -21.83 18.28 -3.75
N LYS A 344 -22.89 18.47 -2.95
CA LYS A 344 -23.04 19.63 -2.08
C LYS A 344 -22.03 19.60 -0.93
N ASN A 345 -21.80 18.43 -0.34
CA ASN A 345 -20.92 18.29 0.81
C ASN A 345 -19.44 18.26 0.40
N ILE A 346 -19.08 17.57 -0.68
CA ILE A 346 -17.72 17.44 -1.19
C ILE A 346 -17.50 18.49 -2.28
N GLN A 347 -16.77 19.55 -1.93
CA GLN A 347 -16.54 20.72 -2.78
C GLN A 347 -15.12 20.75 -3.36
N TRP A 348 -14.20 19.97 -2.80
CA TRP A 348 -12.82 19.81 -3.28
C TRP A 348 -12.43 18.34 -3.29
N ILE A 349 -11.94 17.84 -4.43
CA ILE A 349 -11.37 16.50 -4.54
C ILE A 349 -9.90 16.59 -4.92
N LEU A 350 -9.05 15.90 -4.16
CA LEU A 350 -7.66 15.69 -4.48
C LEU A 350 -7.42 14.21 -4.75
N VAL A 351 -6.76 13.87 -5.87
CA VAL A 351 -6.47 12.48 -6.23
C VAL A 351 -4.97 12.31 -6.46
N ASP A 352 -4.36 11.40 -5.70
CA ASP A 352 -2.98 10.95 -5.87
C ASP A 352 -2.89 9.77 -6.86
N GLU A 353 -1.74 9.62 -7.51
CA GLU A 353 -1.46 8.57 -8.50
C GLU A 353 -2.56 8.41 -9.58
N TYR A 354 -2.97 9.54 -10.16
CA TYR A 354 -4.09 9.59 -11.12
C TYR A 354 -3.84 8.77 -12.41
N GLN A 355 -2.60 8.40 -12.71
CA GLN A 355 -2.27 7.50 -13.81
C GLN A 355 -2.80 6.07 -13.61
N ASP A 356 -3.06 5.68 -12.35
CA ASP A 356 -3.45 4.31 -11.98
C ASP A 356 -4.97 4.15 -11.83
N VAL A 357 -5.74 5.17 -12.25
CA VAL A 357 -7.20 5.18 -12.20
C VAL A 357 -7.80 4.27 -13.28
N ASN A 358 -8.77 3.44 -12.91
CA ASN A 358 -9.58 2.65 -13.84
C ASN A 358 -10.91 3.34 -14.20
N PHE A 359 -11.72 2.74 -15.08
CA PHE A 359 -12.96 3.36 -15.55
C PHE A 359 -13.97 3.63 -14.43
N SER A 360 -14.25 2.66 -13.55
CA SER A 360 -15.19 2.85 -12.44
C SER A 360 -14.79 3.98 -11.50
N GLN A 361 -13.49 4.09 -11.18
CA GLN A 361 -12.92 5.15 -10.34
C GLN A 361 -13.00 6.51 -11.04
N TYR A 362 -12.67 6.56 -12.33
CA TYR A 362 -12.82 7.75 -13.15
C TYR A 362 -14.27 8.23 -13.17
N ARG A 363 -15.22 7.31 -13.40
CA ARG A 363 -16.66 7.62 -13.42
C ARG A 363 -17.13 8.15 -12.07
N LEU A 364 -16.69 7.54 -10.96
CA LEU A 364 -17.00 8.03 -9.62
C LEU A 364 -16.53 9.48 -9.41
N ILE A 365 -15.28 9.80 -9.77
CA ILE A 365 -14.74 11.17 -9.66
C ILE A 365 -15.56 12.13 -10.52
N ARG A 366 -15.85 11.77 -11.77
CA ARG A 366 -16.60 12.59 -12.72
C ARG A 366 -18.04 12.84 -12.28
N MET A 367 -18.66 11.89 -11.58
CA MET A 367 -19.99 12.07 -11.02
C MET A 367 -19.95 13.03 -9.82
N LEU A 368 -18.93 12.95 -8.96
CA LEU A 368 -18.78 13.86 -7.83
C LEU A 368 -18.38 15.28 -8.27
N MET A 369 -17.65 15.41 -9.39
CA MET A 369 -17.16 16.68 -9.95
C MET A 369 -17.62 16.82 -11.41
N PRO A 370 -18.93 17.05 -11.65
CA PRO A 370 -19.48 17.05 -13.01
C PRO A 370 -19.11 18.31 -13.82
N ASP A 371 -18.92 19.45 -13.13
CA ASP A 371 -18.69 20.76 -13.73
C ASP A 371 -17.24 20.87 -14.27
N PRO A 372 -17.00 21.36 -15.50
CA PRO A 372 -15.67 21.68 -16.02
C PRO A 372 -14.86 22.69 -15.19
N ASP A 373 -15.48 23.44 -14.28
CA ASP A 373 -14.81 24.35 -13.34
C ASP A 373 -14.75 23.78 -11.91
N SER A 374 -15.08 22.50 -11.73
CA SER A 374 -15.01 21.81 -10.42
C SER A 374 -13.62 21.90 -9.80
N ASN A 375 -13.55 21.95 -8.46
CA ASN A 375 -12.28 21.97 -7.73
C ASN A 375 -11.64 20.56 -7.63
N LEU A 376 -11.34 19.98 -8.79
CA LEU A 376 -10.67 18.69 -8.92
C LEU A 376 -9.17 18.90 -9.14
N PHE A 377 -8.37 18.45 -8.17
CA PHE A 377 -6.91 18.52 -8.20
C PHE A 377 -6.32 17.13 -8.31
N VAL A 378 -5.76 16.79 -9.47
CA VAL A 378 -5.18 15.47 -9.73
C VAL A 378 -3.67 15.57 -9.89
N ILE A 379 -2.95 14.62 -9.32
CA ILE A 379 -1.50 14.49 -9.51
C ILE A 379 -1.17 13.09 -10.03
N GLY A 380 -0.26 13.03 -10.99
CA GLY A 380 0.13 11.75 -11.57
C GLY A 380 1.39 11.84 -12.43
N ASP A 381 1.92 10.67 -12.75
CA ASP A 381 3.02 10.49 -13.70
C ASP A 381 2.59 9.49 -14.78
N PRO A 382 2.31 9.92 -16.02
CA PRO A 382 1.92 8.99 -17.08
C PRO A 382 2.99 7.92 -17.37
N ASP A 383 4.27 8.24 -17.11
CA ASP A 383 5.39 7.30 -17.30
C ASP A 383 5.50 6.27 -16.15
N GLN A 384 4.65 6.36 -15.12
CA GLN A 384 4.57 5.40 -14.00
C GLN A 384 3.30 4.55 -14.02
N ALA A 385 2.50 4.60 -15.08
CA ALA A 385 1.30 3.80 -15.21
C ALA A 385 1.64 2.30 -15.40
N ILE A 386 1.76 1.56 -14.29
CA ILE A 386 2.13 0.12 -14.31
C ILE A 386 0.95 -0.81 -13.99
N TYR A 387 -0.19 -0.29 -13.55
CA TYR A 387 -1.36 -1.09 -13.17
C TYR A 387 -2.34 -1.36 -14.34
N GLY A 388 -1.88 -1.32 -15.59
CA GLY A 388 -2.72 -1.56 -16.77
C GLY A 388 -3.42 -2.93 -16.76
N PHE A 389 -2.77 -3.96 -16.23
CA PHE A 389 -3.35 -5.29 -16.04
C PHE A 389 -4.52 -5.34 -15.03
N ARG A 390 -4.68 -4.29 -14.20
CA ARG A 390 -5.82 -4.10 -13.29
C ARG A 390 -6.85 -3.09 -13.83
N GLY A 391 -6.85 -2.85 -15.13
CA GLY A 391 -7.78 -1.94 -15.80
C GLY A 391 -7.45 -0.45 -15.66
N ALA A 392 -6.31 -0.08 -15.07
CA ALA A 392 -5.87 1.30 -15.03
C ALA A 392 -5.59 1.83 -16.44
N ASN A 393 -5.97 3.08 -16.71
CA ASN A 393 -5.78 3.65 -18.04
C ASN A 393 -5.29 5.11 -17.99
N VAL A 394 -4.06 5.31 -18.44
CA VAL A 394 -3.40 6.62 -18.52
C VAL A 394 -4.16 7.62 -19.41
N GLN A 395 -5.05 7.15 -20.29
CA GLN A 395 -5.89 8.02 -21.12
C GLN A 395 -6.70 9.02 -20.30
N TYR A 396 -7.05 8.70 -19.03
CA TYR A 396 -7.80 9.62 -18.18
C TYR A 396 -7.04 10.90 -17.85
N ILE A 397 -5.70 10.89 -17.90
CA ILE A 397 -4.89 12.11 -17.84
C ILE A 397 -5.11 12.97 -19.09
N GLN A 398 -5.19 12.35 -20.27
CA GLN A 398 -5.45 13.08 -21.51
C GLN A 398 -6.89 13.61 -21.54
N MET A 399 -7.86 12.76 -21.22
CA MET A 399 -9.27 13.15 -21.12
C MET A 399 -9.50 14.26 -20.08
N PHE A 400 -8.68 14.33 -19.02
CA PHE A 400 -8.73 15.44 -18.08
C PHE A 400 -8.43 16.78 -18.79
N LYS A 401 -7.38 16.84 -19.61
CA LYS A 401 -7.04 18.06 -20.36
C LYS A 401 -8.10 18.43 -21.37
N ASP A 402 -8.71 17.43 -22.01
CA ASP A 402 -9.71 17.64 -23.05
C ASP A 402 -11.06 18.10 -22.44
N TYR A 403 -11.41 17.61 -21.25
CA TYR A 403 -12.67 17.97 -20.58
C TYR A 403 -12.56 19.27 -19.76
N TYR A 404 -11.49 19.43 -19.00
CA TYR A 404 -11.26 20.60 -18.14
C TYR A 404 -10.42 21.64 -18.90
N LEU A 405 -11.04 22.32 -19.86
CA LEU A 405 -10.35 23.24 -20.78
C LEU A 405 -9.64 24.42 -20.08
N HIS A 406 -10.13 24.82 -18.91
CA HIS A 406 -9.54 25.89 -18.09
C HIS A 406 -8.61 25.35 -16.99
N ALA A 407 -8.25 24.07 -17.03
CA ALA A 407 -7.39 23.48 -16.01
C ALA A 407 -6.00 24.09 -15.97
N SER A 408 -5.56 24.40 -14.75
CA SER A 408 -4.17 24.77 -14.49
C SER A 408 -3.29 23.51 -14.58
N ILE A 409 -2.32 23.51 -15.49
CA ILE A 409 -1.37 22.41 -15.64
C ILE A 409 -0.03 22.81 -15.03
N PHE A 410 0.39 22.11 -13.98
CA PHE A 410 1.69 22.31 -13.34
C PHE A 410 2.63 21.14 -13.65
N LYS A 411 3.91 21.43 -13.90
CA LYS A 411 4.93 20.41 -14.17
C LYS A 411 6.01 20.46 -13.11
N LEU A 412 6.11 19.43 -12.27
CA LEU A 412 7.16 19.35 -11.25
C LEU A 412 8.43 18.75 -11.89
N LYS A 413 9.46 19.59 -12.00
CA LYS A 413 10.70 19.29 -12.73
C LYS A 413 11.83 18.76 -11.84
N THR A 414 11.93 19.25 -10.62
CA THR A 414 13.07 18.94 -9.75
C THR A 414 12.81 17.66 -8.96
N SER A 415 13.66 16.65 -9.12
CA SER A 415 13.66 15.45 -8.27
C SER A 415 14.57 15.65 -7.06
N TYR A 416 14.01 15.38 -5.88
CA TYR A 416 14.70 15.44 -4.59
C TYR A 416 15.19 14.06 -4.12
N ARG A 417 14.87 13.00 -4.87
CA ARG A 417 15.21 11.60 -4.51
C ARG A 417 16.42 11.08 -5.28
N CYS A 418 16.48 11.35 -6.58
CA CYS A 418 17.45 10.74 -7.48
C CYS A 418 18.48 11.74 -7.96
N THR A 419 19.72 11.28 -8.15
CA THR A 419 20.78 12.07 -8.79
C THR A 419 20.53 12.23 -10.29
N ASP A 420 21.16 13.24 -10.90
CA ASP A 420 21.03 13.50 -12.33
C ASP A 420 21.44 12.29 -13.20
N SER A 421 22.51 11.57 -12.81
CA SER A 421 22.95 10.35 -13.52
C SER A 421 21.87 9.27 -13.58
N ILE A 422 21.16 9.03 -12.47
CA ILE A 422 20.07 8.03 -12.41
C ILE A 422 18.88 8.49 -13.25
N LEU A 423 18.52 9.78 -13.19
CA LEU A 423 17.41 10.33 -13.95
C LEU A 423 17.67 10.28 -15.45
N ARG A 424 18.90 10.61 -15.89
CA ARG A 424 19.32 10.49 -17.30
C ARG A 424 19.26 9.05 -17.79
N ALA A 425 19.78 8.10 -17.02
CA ALA A 425 19.70 6.69 -17.38
C ALA A 425 18.26 6.21 -17.51
N SER A 426 17.39 6.57 -16.56
CA SER A 426 15.96 6.27 -16.63
C SER A 426 15.28 6.94 -17.83
N GLY A 427 15.65 8.19 -18.15
CA GLY A 427 15.14 8.90 -19.33
C GLY A 427 15.53 8.22 -20.64
N ASN A 428 16.75 7.68 -20.74
CA ASN A 428 17.21 6.96 -21.93
C ASN A 428 16.41 5.66 -22.18
N VAL A 429 16.01 4.95 -21.11
CA VAL A 429 15.18 3.72 -21.23
C VAL A 429 13.82 4.02 -21.83
N LEU A 430 13.22 5.16 -21.48
CA LEU A 430 11.89 5.57 -21.94
C LEU A 430 11.87 6.07 -23.40
N LYS A 431 13.03 6.16 -24.07
CA LYS A 431 13.22 6.53 -25.49
C LYS A 431 12.60 7.85 -25.97
N GLU A 432 11.90 8.61 -25.14
CA GLU A 432 11.52 10.03 -25.27
C GLU A 432 10.70 10.43 -24.01
N SER A 433 11.09 11.45 -23.22
CA SER A 433 10.17 12.35 -22.45
C SER A 433 10.80 13.12 -21.27
N ARG A 434 11.92 12.70 -20.67
CA ARG A 434 12.47 13.36 -19.45
C ARG A 434 13.41 14.54 -19.69
N LYS A 435 13.18 15.37 -20.71
CA LYS A 435 13.90 16.66 -20.87
C LYS A 435 13.60 17.67 -19.75
N PHE A 436 12.66 17.37 -18.86
CA PHE A 436 12.23 18.30 -17.81
C PHE A 436 12.55 17.84 -16.39
N LEU A 437 13.12 16.64 -16.17
CA LEU A 437 13.47 16.19 -14.81
C LEU A 437 14.94 16.42 -14.51
N GLU A 438 15.22 17.14 -13.43
CA GLU A 438 16.58 17.48 -13.00
C GLU A 438 16.81 17.00 -11.57
N GLY A 439 17.95 16.35 -11.33
CA GLY A 439 18.38 15.91 -10.00
C GLY A 439 19.29 16.96 -9.34
N LEU A 440 19.16 17.15 -8.03
CA LEU A 440 19.91 18.19 -7.30
C LEU A 440 21.40 17.86 -7.09
N GLN A 441 21.81 16.60 -7.17
CA GLN A 441 23.17 16.15 -6.86
C GLN A 441 23.92 15.68 -8.11
N LYS A 442 25.21 16.06 -8.22
CA LYS A 442 26.16 15.49 -9.19
C LYS A 442 26.36 14.01 -8.89
N GLY A 443 26.27 13.19 -9.94
CA GLY A 443 25.67 11.86 -9.80
C GLY A 443 26.57 10.70 -9.38
N VAL A 444 25.90 9.66 -8.90
CA VAL A 444 26.45 8.33 -8.58
C VAL A 444 26.74 7.58 -9.89
N LYS A 445 27.82 6.78 -9.93
CA LYS A 445 28.12 5.89 -11.06
C LYS A 445 27.16 4.70 -11.02
N ILE A 446 26.46 4.46 -12.13
CA ILE A 446 25.63 3.25 -12.29
C ILE A 446 26.58 2.09 -12.61
N ASN A 447 26.66 1.12 -11.69
CA ASN A 447 27.46 -0.09 -11.88
C ASN A 447 26.57 -1.18 -12.49
N ILE A 448 27.05 -1.83 -13.55
CA ILE A 448 26.41 -2.97 -14.19
C ILE A 448 27.35 -4.16 -13.98
N SER A 449 26.81 -5.26 -13.45
CA SER A 449 27.54 -6.51 -13.26
C SER A 449 26.78 -7.65 -13.91
N GLU A 450 27.41 -8.29 -14.89
CA GLU A 450 26.87 -9.51 -15.50
C GLU A 450 27.27 -10.72 -14.64
N ASN A 451 26.32 -11.59 -14.35
CA ASN A 451 26.49 -12.77 -13.52
C ASN A 451 26.03 -14.01 -14.30
N VAL A 452 26.72 -15.14 -14.12
CA VAL A 452 26.52 -16.34 -14.95
C VAL A 452 25.24 -17.09 -14.56
N THR A 453 24.86 -17.01 -13.29
CA THR A 453 23.65 -17.64 -12.73
C THR A 453 22.94 -16.71 -11.76
N ASP A 454 21.65 -16.94 -11.55
CA ASP A 454 20.83 -16.33 -10.50
C ASP A 454 21.47 -16.43 -9.10
N LYS A 455 22.05 -17.59 -8.77
CA LYS A 455 22.76 -17.79 -7.51
C LYS A 455 24.02 -16.91 -7.39
N SER A 456 24.76 -16.75 -8.49
CA SER A 456 25.94 -15.87 -8.50
C SER A 456 25.57 -14.40 -8.41
N GLU A 457 24.46 -13.97 -9.02
CA GLU A 457 23.89 -12.63 -8.86
C GLU A 457 23.49 -12.37 -7.41
N ALA A 458 22.77 -13.31 -6.79
CA ALA A 458 22.36 -13.21 -5.39
C ALA A 458 23.57 -13.11 -4.44
N GLU A 459 24.61 -13.91 -4.69
CA GLU A 459 25.86 -13.83 -3.92
C GLU A 459 26.58 -12.49 -4.12
N PHE A 460 26.65 -11.99 -5.36
CA PHE A 460 27.22 -10.68 -5.67
C PHE A 460 26.49 -9.55 -4.92
N ILE A 461 25.15 -9.55 -4.94
CA ILE A 461 24.33 -8.59 -4.20
C ILE A 461 24.58 -8.70 -2.69
N ALA A 462 24.58 -9.92 -2.14
CA ALA A 462 24.81 -10.15 -0.71
C ALA A 462 26.20 -9.64 -0.28
N ARG A 463 27.25 -9.92 -1.06
CA ARG A 463 28.59 -9.41 -0.80
C ARG A 463 28.65 -7.88 -0.85
N THR A 464 27.99 -7.27 -1.84
CA THR A 464 27.94 -5.80 -2.00
C THR A 464 27.21 -5.10 -0.84
N LEU A 465 26.20 -5.74 -0.25
CA LEU A 465 25.48 -5.18 0.90
C LEU A 465 26.25 -5.32 2.22
N VAL A 466 27.00 -6.41 2.39
CA VAL A 466 27.71 -6.74 3.64
C VAL A 466 29.10 -6.10 3.72
N LEU A 467 29.79 -5.99 2.58
CA LEU A 467 31.09 -5.32 2.51
C LEU A 467 30.84 -3.85 2.15
N PRO A 468 31.22 -2.88 3.02
CA PRO A 468 31.28 -1.50 2.59
C PRO A 468 32.23 -1.45 1.39
N LEU A 469 31.75 -0.95 0.26
CA LEU A 469 32.61 -0.62 -0.88
C LEU A 469 33.77 0.24 -0.35
N GLN A 470 34.99 -0.32 -0.35
CA GLN A 470 36.22 0.41 -0.04
C GLN A 470 36.50 1.46 -1.11
#